data_AF-A0A2M8Y5B7-F1
#
_entry.id   AF-A0A2M8Y5B7-F1
#
_cell.length_a   1.000
_cell.length_b   1.000
_cell.length_c   1.000
_cell.angle_alpha   90.00
_cell.angle_beta   90.00
_cell.angle_gamma   90.00
#
_symmetry.space_group_name_H-M   'P 1'
#
loop_
_entity.id
_entity.type
_entity.pdbx_description
1 polymer ?
#
loop_
_entity_poly.entity_id
_entity_poly.type
_entity_poly.pdbx_seq_one_letter_code
_entity_poly.pdbx_strand_id
1 'polypeptide(L)'
;MNKTINLRVKRDVDRDIELKILKLKGSLITKGYTEIIHIADENEDFYLNSFSTSPDHKKEAEDFILDYISNNNLADTITLVSTKN
;
A
#
# COMPACT_ATOMS: atom_id res chain seq x y z
N MET A 1 3.14 -5.81 18.62
CA MET A 1 2.99 -4.38 18.25
C MET A 1 3.61 -4.19 16.86
N ASN A 2 3.08 -3.29 16.04
CA ASN A 2 3.22 -3.13 14.58
C ASN A 2 2.31 -3.99 13.69
N LYS A 3 1.01 -3.69 13.81
CA LYS A 3 -0.13 -4.11 12.97
C LYS A 3 -0.32 -3.25 11.72
N THR A 4 0.61 -2.35 11.43
CA THR A 4 0.45 -1.34 10.38
C THR A 4 1.41 -1.62 9.23
N ILE A 5 0.87 -1.64 8.03
CA ILE A 5 1.64 -1.67 6.77
C ILE A 5 1.69 -0.25 6.25
N ASN A 6 2.88 0.22 5.86
CA ASN A 6 3.06 1.56 5.32
C ASN A 6 3.50 1.47 3.86
N LEU A 7 2.78 2.15 2.98
CA LEU A 7 3.10 2.29 1.56
C LEU A 7 3.40 3.74 1.25
N ARG A 8 4.59 4.00 0.71
CA ARG A 8 4.89 5.26 0.07
C ARG A 8 4.33 5.23 -1.33
N VAL A 9 3.53 6.22 -1.70
CA VAL A 9 2.86 6.33 -3.00
C VAL A 9 3.19 7.70 -3.60
N LYS A 10 3.70 7.73 -4.83
CA LYS A 10 3.99 8.99 -5.53
C LYS A 10 2.72 9.82 -5.73
N ARG A 11 2.81 11.14 -5.55
CA ARG A 11 1.67 12.06 -5.73
C ARG A 11 1.30 12.25 -7.20
N ASP A 12 2.31 12.53 -8.01
CA ASP A 12 2.14 12.78 -9.43
C ASP A 12 2.28 11.47 -10.21
N VAL A 13 1.14 10.96 -10.64
CA VAL A 13 0.98 9.69 -11.35
C VAL A 13 -0.01 9.87 -12.49
N ASP A 14 0.18 9.10 -13.57
CA ASP A 14 -0.79 9.09 -14.64
C ASP A 14 -2.10 8.41 -14.22
N ARG A 15 -3.14 8.59 -15.04
CA ARG A 15 -4.48 8.06 -14.78
C ARG A 15 -4.51 6.52 -14.73
N ASP A 16 -3.64 5.83 -15.48
CA ASP A 16 -3.58 4.36 -15.48
C ASP A 16 -3.03 3.84 -14.16
N ILE A 17 -1.96 4.47 -13.68
CA ILE A 17 -1.34 4.20 -12.38
C ILE A 17 -2.31 4.54 -11.25
N GLU A 18 -3.03 5.66 -11.32
CA GLU A 18 -4.04 6.04 -10.32
C GLU A 18 -5.13 4.95 -10.21
N LEU A 19 -5.65 4.46 -11.33
CA LEU A 19 -6.63 3.37 -11.36
C LEU A 19 -6.07 2.07 -10.77
N LYS A 20 -4.80 1.76 -11.02
CA LYS A 20 -4.12 0.58 -10.45
C LYS A 20 -3.92 0.73 -8.93
N ILE A 21 -3.58 1.91 -8.43
CA ILE A 21 -3.50 2.22 -7.00
C ILE A 21 -4.88 2.06 -6.35
N LEU A 22 -5.94 2.56 -6.99
CA LEU A 22 -7.30 2.43 -6.49
C LEU A 22 -7.73 0.96 -6.40
N LYS A 23 -7.42 0.17 -7.42
CA LYS A 23 -7.66 -1.28 -7.43
C LYS A 23 -6.87 -2.02 -6.34
N LEU A 24 -5.62 -1.64 -6.09
CA LEU A 24 -4.83 -2.19 -4.98
C LEU A 24 -5.54 -1.94 -3.65
N LYS A 25 -5.90 -0.68 -3.37
CA LYS A 25 -6.60 -0.28 -2.14
C LYS A 25 -7.93 -1.01 -1.97
N GLY A 26 -8.72 -1.10 -3.05
CA GLY A 26 -9.97 -1.87 -3.05
C GLY A 26 -9.75 -3.35 -2.78
N SER A 27 -8.71 -3.95 -3.38
CA SER A 27 -8.37 -5.35 -3.17
C SER A 27 -8.00 -5.64 -1.71
N LEU A 28 -7.23 -4.76 -1.07
CA LEU A 28 -6.87 -4.88 0.34
C LEU A 28 -8.11 -4.89 1.27
N ILE A 29 -9.12 -4.09 0.94
CA ILE A 29 -10.39 -4.04 1.68
C ILE A 29 -11.20 -5.31 1.43
N THR A 30 -11.41 -5.68 0.16
CA THR A 30 -12.24 -6.86 -0.20
C THR A 30 -11.65 -8.18 0.29
N LYS A 31 -10.33 -8.29 0.42
CA LYS A 31 -9.64 -9.46 0.98
C LYS A 31 -9.64 -9.49 2.51
N GLY A 32 -10.15 -8.46 3.18
CA GLY A 32 -10.20 -8.38 4.64
C GLY A 32 -8.85 -8.10 5.28
N TYR A 33 -7.85 -7.64 4.51
CA TYR A 33 -6.54 -7.30 5.06
C TYR A 33 -6.58 -6.00 5.86
N THR A 34 -7.48 -5.09 5.53
CA THR A 34 -7.62 -3.82 6.25
C THR A 34 -9.01 -3.23 6.07
N GLU A 35 -9.50 -2.53 7.08
CA GLU A 35 -10.76 -1.77 7.03
C GLU A 35 -10.52 -0.25 7.05
N ILE A 36 -9.31 0.18 7.41
CA ILE A 36 -8.96 1.58 7.60
C ILE A 36 -7.65 1.88 6.87
N ILE A 37 -7.73 2.82 5.94
CA ILE A 37 -6.60 3.38 5.22
C ILE A 37 -6.40 4.81 5.70
N HIS A 38 -5.25 5.08 6.34
CA HIS A 38 -4.84 6.44 6.67
C HIS A 38 -3.92 6.95 5.57
N ILE A 39 -4.16 8.15 5.07
CA ILE A 39 -3.32 8.79 4.06
C ILE A 39 -2.78 10.08 4.67
N ALA A 40 -1.47 10.17 4.76
CA ALA A 40 -0.76 11.34 5.24
C ALA A 40 0.18 11.86 4.15
N ASP A 41 0.45 13.16 4.19
CA ASP A 41 1.53 13.76 3.41
C ASP A 41 2.87 13.26 3.95
N GLU A 42 3.68 12.58 3.13
CA GLU A 42 5.03 12.19 3.54
C GLU A 42 6.03 13.32 3.24
N ASN A 43 5.99 13.82 2.01
CA ASN A 43 6.77 14.96 1.52
C ASN A 43 6.10 15.53 0.25
N GLU A 44 6.75 16.46 -0.45
CA GLU A 44 6.20 17.11 -1.65
C GLU A 44 5.91 16.14 -2.80
N ASP A 45 6.62 15.01 -2.89
CA ASP A 45 6.53 14.06 -4.00
C ASP A 45 5.73 12.80 -3.66
N PHE A 46 5.49 12.53 -2.37
CA PHE A 46 4.91 11.27 -1.89
C PHE A 46 3.83 11.43 -0.80
N TYR A 47 2.86 10.53 -0.85
CA TYR A 47 1.90 10.24 0.21
C TYR A 47 2.31 8.97 0.97
N LEU A 48 2.16 9.01 2.29
CA LEU A 48 2.25 7.82 3.14
C LEU A 48 0.85 7.24 3.34
N ASN A 49 0.64 6.01 2.85
CA ASN A 49 -0.60 5.27 3.01
C ASN A 49 -0.36 4.19 4.08
N SER A 50 -1.00 4.33 5.22
CA SER A 50 -0.88 3.40 6.35
C SER A 50 -2.16 2.58 6.49
N PHE A 51 -2.00 1.25 6.56
CA PHE A 51 -3.09 0.29 6.60
C PHE A 51 -3.01 -0.51 7.90
N SER A 52 -4.11 -0.59 8.65
CA SER A 52 -4.18 -1.43 9.84
C SER A 52 -4.61 -2.84 9.47
N THR A 53 -3.81 -3.84 9.80
CA THR A 53 -4.08 -5.26 9.50
C THR A 53 -3.90 -6.14 10.73
N SER A 54 -4.53 -7.32 10.75
CA SER A 54 -4.30 -8.30 11.80
C SER A 54 -2.86 -8.85 11.69
N PRO A 55 -2.17 -9.15 12.82
CA PRO A 55 -0.85 -9.78 12.77
C PRO A 55 -0.81 -11.05 11.93
N ASP A 56 -1.89 -11.82 11.95
CA ASP A 56 -2.01 -13.10 11.24
C ASP A 56 -2.07 -12.90 9.72
N HIS A 57 -2.61 -11.77 9.27
CA HIS A 57 -2.74 -11.42 7.85
C HIS A 57 -1.63 -10.49 7.36
N LYS A 58 -0.78 -9.98 8.25
CA LYS A 58 0.25 -9.00 7.88
C LYS A 58 1.16 -9.51 6.77
N LYS A 59 1.69 -10.72 6.94
CA LYS A 59 2.61 -11.33 5.97
C LYS A 59 1.92 -11.56 4.63
N GLU A 60 0.70 -12.11 4.67
CA GLU A 60 -0.10 -12.37 3.47
C GLU A 60 -0.44 -11.06 2.72
N ALA A 61 -0.77 -10.00 3.44
CA ALA A 61 -1.03 -8.68 2.89
C ALA A 61 0.23 -8.05 2.29
N GLU A 62 1.39 -8.16 2.96
CA GLU A 62 2.68 -7.70 2.43
C GLU A 62 3.05 -8.44 1.13
N ASP A 63 2.96 -9.78 1.13
CA ASP A 63 3.22 -10.61 -0.05
C ASP A 63 2.27 -10.25 -1.20
N PHE A 64 0.97 -10.11 -0.93
CA PHE A 64 -0.01 -9.67 -1.91
C PHE A 64 0.30 -8.28 -2.49
N ILE A 65 0.71 -7.33 -1.66
CA ILE A 65 1.08 -5.99 -2.11
C ILE A 65 2.31 -6.05 -3.01
N LEU A 66 3.34 -6.79 -2.62
CA LEU A 66 4.57 -6.94 -3.42
C LEU A 66 4.28 -7.60 -4.77
N ASP A 67 3.49 -8.67 -4.78
CA ASP A 67 3.06 -9.34 -6.00
C ASP A 67 2.25 -8.40 -6.89
N TYR A 68 1.30 -7.64 -6.32
CA TYR A 68 0.50 -6.69 -7.07
C TYR A 68 1.36 -5.57 -7.68
N ILE A 69 2.30 -5.01 -6.92
CA ILE A 69 3.20 -3.95 -7.38
C ILE A 69 4.04 -4.46 -8.56
N SER A 70 4.61 -5.65 -8.43
CA SER A 70 5.42 -6.28 -9.48
C SER A 70 4.60 -6.57 -10.74
N ASN A 71 3.43 -7.21 -10.58
CA ASN A 71 2.56 -7.60 -11.70
C ASN A 71 1.94 -6.40 -12.47
N ASN A 72 1.87 -5.23 -11.85
CA ASN A 72 1.28 -4.03 -12.44
C ASN A 72 2.31 -2.95 -12.82
N ASN A 73 3.61 -3.25 -12.73
CA ASN A 73 4.73 -2.33 -12.95
C ASN A 73 4.63 -1.05 -12.11
N LEU A 74 4.30 -1.18 -10.83
CA LEU A 74 4.14 -0.04 -9.91
C LEU A 74 5.36 0.20 -9.02
N ALA A 75 6.47 -0.53 -9.23
CA ALA A 75 7.64 -0.46 -8.35
C ALA A 75 8.26 0.95 -8.25
N ASP A 76 8.14 1.75 -9.31
CA ASP A 76 8.61 3.15 -9.35
C ASP A 76 7.63 4.14 -8.70
N THR A 77 6.42 3.68 -8.38
CA THR A 77 5.33 4.52 -7.84
C THR A 77 5.01 4.19 -6.39
N ILE A 78 4.97 2.91 -6.06
CA ILE A 78 4.57 2.39 -4.75
C ILE A 78 5.75 1.64 -4.15
N THR A 79 6.15 2.03 -2.94
CA THR A 79 7.19 1.34 -2.18
C THR A 79 6.66 0.91 -0.83
N LEU A 80 6.84 -0.37 -0.50
CA LEU A 80 6.55 -0.89 0.83
C LEU A 80 7.60 -0.37 1.81
N VAL A 81 7.19 0.48 2.75
CA VAL A 81 8.05 1.00 3.81
C VAL A 81 8.01 -0.01 4.95
N SER A 82 8.93 -0.98 4.92
CA SER A 82 9.07 -1.93 6.02
C SER A 82 9.52 -1.19 7.28
N THR A 83 8.69 -1.18 8.31
CA THR A 83 9.10 -0.79 9.66
C THR A 83 10.08 -1.85 10.16
N LYS A 84 11.39 -1.63 9.93
CA LYS A 84 12.44 -2.36 10.66
C LYS A 84 12.19 -2.12 12.14
N ASN A 85 11.82 -3.17 12.86
CA ASN A 85 11.96 -3.24 14.31
C ASN A 85 13.45 -3.31 14.67
#